data_AF-A0A957DW85-F1
#
_entry.id   AF-A0A957DW85-F1
#
_cell.length_a   1.000
_cell.length_b   1.000
_cell.length_c   1.000
_cell.angle_alpha   90.00
_cell.angle_beta   90.00
_cell.angle_gamma   90.00
#
_symmetry.space_group_name_H-M   'P 1'
#
loop_
_entity.id
_entity.type
_entity.pdbx_description
1 polymer ?
#
loop_
_entity_poly.entity_id
_entity_poly.type
_entity_poly.pdbx_seq_one_letter_code
_entity_poly.pdbx_strand_id
1 'polypeptide(L)' 'MTRSTTVDSRNQTAALLPILAHIQSHLDGDLSLEQIAEMAALSPYHFHRLFQRAIGETPKQYTQRLRLERAAFDLKIR' A
#
# COMPACT_ATOMS: atom_id res chain seq x y z
N MET A 1 -15.41 24.96 16.12
CA MET A 1 -15.31 24.11 14.91
C MET A 1 -14.50 22.87 15.25
N THR A 2 -15.15 21.83 15.79
CA THR A 2 -14.47 20.62 16.30
C THR A 2 -15.25 19.40 15.88
N ARG A 3 -15.02 18.87 14.67
CA ARG A 3 -15.54 17.56 14.29
C ARG A 3 -14.54 16.85 13.37
N SER A 4 -14.33 15.57 13.66
CA SER A 4 -13.66 14.54 12.84
C SER A 4 -12.16 14.35 13.05
N THR A 5 -11.76 13.50 13.99
CA THR A 5 -10.52 12.68 13.83
C THR A 5 -10.49 11.33 14.58
N THR A 6 -11.47 10.99 15.45
CA THR A 6 -11.29 9.83 16.36
C THR A 6 -11.98 8.51 15.94
N VAL A 7 -12.84 8.48 14.92
CA VAL A 7 -13.73 7.32 14.69
C VAL A 7 -13.17 6.23 13.77
N ASP A 8 -12.11 6.45 12.98
CA ASP A 8 -11.86 5.60 11.79
C ASP A 8 -10.54 4.80 11.78
N SER A 9 -9.75 4.79 12.86
CA SER A 9 -8.45 4.09 12.84
C SER A 9 -8.56 2.58 12.63
N ARG A 10 -9.70 1.95 12.97
CA ARG A 10 -9.92 0.50 12.77
C ARG A 10 -10.37 0.15 11.36
N ASN A 11 -11.17 0.99 10.72
CA ASN A 11 -11.64 0.74 9.35
C ASN A 11 -10.55 1.07 8.33
N GLN A 12 -9.74 2.10 8.60
CA GLN A 12 -8.62 2.49 7.76
C GLN A 12 -7.60 1.36 7.57
N THR A 13 -7.32 0.56 8.62
CA THR A 13 -6.42 -0.59 8.51
C THR A 13 -7.07 -1.76 7.75
N ALA A 14 -8.37 -1.98 7.93
CA ALA A 14 -9.10 -3.02 7.20
C ALA A 14 -9.15 -2.73 5.69
N ALA A 15 -9.26 -1.45 5.31
CA ALA A 15 -9.21 -1.01 3.92
C ALA A 15 -7.85 -1.24 3.25
N LEU A 16 -6.76 -1.38 4.02
CA LEU A 16 -5.43 -1.64 3.48
C LEU A 16 -5.23 -3.07 2.98
N LEU A 17 -5.94 -4.06 3.53
CA LEU A 17 -5.78 -5.46 3.13
C LEU A 17 -5.99 -5.72 1.63
N PRO A 18 -7.12 -5.31 1.01
CA PRO A 18 -7.32 -5.52 -0.43
C PRO A 18 -6.28 -4.75 -1.27
N ILE A 19 -5.82 -3.60 -0.77
CA ILE A 19 -4.79 -2.79 -1.42
C ILE A 19 -3.43 -3.52 -1.42
N LEU A 20 -3.02 -4.06 -0.28
CA LEU A 20 -1.78 -4.84 -0.18
C LEU A 20 -1.81 -6.07 -1.07
N ALA A 21 -2.94 -6.76 -1.15
CA ALA A 21 -3.14 -7.88 -2.07
C ALA A 21 -3.06 -7.45 -3.55
N HIS A 22 -3.60 -6.28 -3.88
CA HIS A 22 -3.50 -5.72 -5.23
C HIS A 22 -2.05 -5.38 -5.59
N ILE A 23 -1.31 -4.73 -4.68
CA ILE A 23 0.11 -4.41 -4.86
C ILE A 23 0.92 -5.69 -5.09
N GLN A 24 0.69 -6.73 -4.28
CA GLN A 24 1.41 -8.02 -4.40
C GLN A 24 1.10 -8.77 -5.71
N SER A 25 -0.12 -8.66 -6.22
CA SER A 25 -0.52 -9.31 -7.48
C SER A 25 -0.07 -8.56 -8.74
N HIS A 26 0.24 -7.27 -8.63
CA HIS A 26 0.62 -6.41 -9.75
C HIS A 26 2.07 -5.90 -9.66
N LEU A 27 2.96 -6.64 -8.99
CA LEU A 27 4.36 -6.25 -8.83
C LEU A 27 5.09 -6.05 -10.15
N ASP A 28 4.72 -6.74 -11.22
CA ASP A 28 5.41 -6.67 -12.51
C ASP A 28 4.96 -5.48 -13.39
N GLY A 29 3.91 -4.76 -12.98
CA GLY A 29 3.36 -3.60 -13.69
C GLY A 29 3.70 -2.26 -13.07
N ASP A 30 3.30 -1.17 -13.73
CA ASP A 30 3.35 0.17 -13.15
C ASP A 30 2.18 0.35 -12.17
N LEU A 31 2.49 0.25 -10.88
CA LEU A 31 1.57 0.57 -9.78
C LEU A 31 1.71 2.07 -9.47
N SER A 32 0.81 2.89 -10.01
CA SER A 32 0.80 4.32 -9.69
C SER A 32 0.21 4.58 -8.30
N LEU A 33 0.76 5.56 -7.59
CA LEU A 33 0.24 5.97 -6.28
C LEU A 33 -1.21 6.46 -6.41
N GLU A 34 -1.56 7.10 -7.52
CA GLU A 34 -2.89 7.60 -7.83
C GLU A 34 -3.93 6.47 -7.85
N GLN A 35 -3.65 5.38 -8.57
CA GLN A 35 -4.57 4.23 -8.67
C GLN A 35 -4.82 3.59 -7.30
N ILE A 36 -3.77 3.42 -6.51
CA ILE A 36 -3.88 2.78 -5.19
C ILE A 36 -4.62 3.68 -4.21
N ALA A 37 -4.40 4.99 -4.29
CA ALA A 37 -5.11 5.96 -3.47
C ALA A 37 -6.61 6.03 -3.83
N GLU A 38 -6.94 5.94 -5.12
CA GLU A 38 -8.33 5.88 -5.61
C GLU A 38 -9.05 4.64 -5.09
N MET A 39 -8.39 3.46 -5.09
CA MET A 39 -8.92 2.25 -4.47
C MET A 39 -9.20 2.39 -2.96
N ALA A 40 -8.43 3.24 -2.27
CA ALA A 40 -8.62 3.55 -0.87
C ALA A 40 -9.69 4.63 -0.61
N ALA A 41 -10.26 5.23 -1.67
CA ALA A 41 -11.06 6.46 -1.60
C ALA A 41 -10.35 7.60 -0.85
N LEU A 42 -9.02 7.68 -0.99
CA LEU A 42 -8.17 8.68 -0.36
C LEU A 42 -7.44 9.52 -1.42
N SER A 43 -7.06 10.74 -1.05
CA SER A 43 -6.10 11.48 -1.87
C SER A 43 -4.72 10.80 -1.82
N PRO A 44 -3.90 10.88 -2.88
CA PRO A 44 -2.56 10.28 -2.92
C PRO A 44 -1.69 10.66 -1.72
N TYR A 45 -1.79 11.92 -1.28
CA TYR A 45 -1.06 12.42 -0.11
C TYR A 45 -1.53 11.78 1.21
N HIS A 46 -2.85 11.66 1.41
CA HIS A 46 -3.40 11.01 2.61
C HIS A 46 -3.08 9.53 2.62
N PHE A 47 -3.23 8.86 1.48
CA PHE A 47 -2.86 7.45 1.33
C PHE A 47 -1.38 7.23 1.65
N HIS A 48 -0.47 8.04 1.08
CA HIS A 48 0.95 7.94 1.35
C HIS A 48 1.27 8.03 2.85
N ARG A 49 0.72 9.04 3.55
CA ARG A 49 0.93 9.20 4.99
C ARG A 49 0.33 8.05 5.80
N LEU A 50 -0.86 7.58 5.43
CA LEU A 50 -1.53 6.49 6.12
C LEU A 50 -0.77 5.18 5.96
N PHE A 51 -0.37 4.86 4.73
CA PHE A 51 0.41 3.68 4.39
C PHE A 51 1.74 3.67 5.13
N GLN A 52 2.48 4.78 5.10
CA GLN A 52 3.76 4.88 5.81
C GLN A 52 3.58 4.72 7.34
N ARG A 53 2.49 5.24 7.92
CA ARG A 53 2.20 5.05 9.35
C ARG A 53 1.79 3.62 9.70
N ALA A 54 1.10 2.93 8.79
CA ALA A 54 0.61 1.57 9.02
C ALA A 54 1.68 0.50 8.76
N ILE A 55 2.47 0.66 7.69
CA ILE A 55 3.44 -0.33 7.21
C ILE A 55 4.88 0.02 7.61
N GLY A 56 5.17 1.29 7.90
CA GLY A 56 6.51 1.77 8.27
C GLY A 56 7.40 2.14 7.07
N GLU A 57 6.98 1.83 5.86
CA GLU A 57 7.67 2.16 4.61
C GLU A 57 6.73 2.83 3.60
N THR A 58 7.29 3.52 2.60
CA THR A 58 6.49 4.12 1.52
C THR A 58 5.97 3.04 0.56
N PRO A 59 4.85 3.26 -0.15
CA PRO A 59 4.34 2.30 -1.14
C PRO A 59 5.39 1.89 -2.20
N LYS A 60 6.24 2.83 -2.61
CA LYS A 60 7.34 2.59 -3.55
C LYS A 60 8.42 1.67 -2.98
N GLN A 61 8.83 1.90 -1.72
CA GLN A 61 9.81 1.05 -1.04
C GLN A 61 9.26 -0.36 -0.82
N TYR A 62 8.00 -0.46 -0.38
CA TYR A 62 7.30 -1.74 -0.21
C TYR A 62 7.28 -2.55 -1.52
N THR A 63 6.88 -1.90 -2.62
CA THR A 63 6.83 -2.53 -3.95
C THR A 63 8.22 -2.97 -4.41
N GLN A 64 9.25 -2.14 -4.22
CA GLN A 64 10.62 -2.48 -4.58
C GLN A 64 11.15 -3.69 -3.78
N ARG A 65 10.87 -3.74 -2.47
CA ARG A 65 11.25 -4.85 -1.60
C ARG A 65 10.60 -6.14 -2.07
N LEU A 66 9.30 -6.13 -2.35
CA LEU A 66 8.57 -7.29 -2.84
C LEU A 66 9.09 -7.78 -4.20
N ARG A 67 9.44 -6.88 -5.12
CA ARG A 67 10.08 -7.24 -6.41
C ARG A 67 11.41 -7.98 -6.20
N LEU A 68 12.22 -7.51 -5.26
CA LEU A 68 13.50 -8.16 -4.92
C LEU A 68 13.27 -9.53 -4.29
N GLU A 69 12.31 -9.66 -3.37
CA GLU A 69 11.95 -10.93 -2.75
C GLU A 69 11.44 -11.94 -3.80
N ARG A 70 10.59 -11.50 -4.73
CA ARG A 70 10.12 -12.30 -5.87
C ARG A 70 11.27 -12.78 -6.73
N ALA A 71 12.14 -11.88 -7.18
CA ALA A 71 13.28 -12.22 -8.03
C ALA A 71 14.25 -13.19 -7.33
N ALA A 72 14.51 -12.99 -6.04
CA ALA A 72 15.34 -13.89 -5.24
C ALA A 72 14.71 -15.28 -5.08
N PHE A 73 13.38 -15.34 -4.90
CA PHE A 73 12.63 -16.59 -4.82
C PHE A 73 12.66 -17.35 -6.16
N ASP A 74 12.44 -16.65 -7.28
CA ASP A 74 12.48 -17.24 -8.63
C ASP A 74 13.86 -17.80 -8.98
N LEU A 75 14.93 -17.14 -8.52
CA LEU A 75 16.31 -17.63 -8.63
C LEU A 75 16.58 -18.89 -7.80
N LYS A 76 15.93 -19.04 -6.64
CA LYS A 76 16.15 -20.15 -5.71
C LYS A 76 15.39 -21.43 -6.11
N ILE A 77 14.32 -21.30 -6.90
CA ILE A 77 13.48 -22.43 -7.35
C ILE A 77 13.88 -22.94 -8.75
N ARG A 78 14.81 -22.27 -9.42
CA ARG A 78 15.52 -22.79 -10.59
C ARG A 78 16.68 -23.68 -10.19
#